data_AF-A0AAU0RFF8-F1
#
_entry.id   AF-A0AAU0RFF8-F1
#
_cell.length_a   1.000
_cell.length_b   1.000
_cell.length_c   1.000
_cell.angle_alpha   90.00
_cell.angle_beta   90.00
_cell.angle_gamma   90.00
#
_symmetry.space_group_name_H-M   'P 1'
#
loop_
_entity.id
_entity.type
_entity.pdbx_description
1 polymer ?
#
loop_
_entity_poly.entity_id
_entity_poly.type
_entity_poly.pdbx_seq_one_letter_code
_entity_poly.pdbx_strand_id
1 'polypeptide(L)'
;MKDIRSDVLQLIALLESRPSMVMGVSPNFQTMAMYIEGYLSGINLASNPNIFPGIDPWFQEKNNVNKSRSWLWHIQKQNKGKSDEELRKILLQTFREYAEEKL
;
A
#
# COMPACT_ATOMS: atom_id res chain seq x y z
N MET A 1 14.39 -10.04 15.90
CA MET A 1 14.03 -9.68 14.52
C MET A 1 13.12 -8.46 14.62
N LYS A 2 13.36 -7.41 13.84
CA LYS A 2 12.53 -6.20 13.89
C LYS A 2 11.11 -6.55 13.41
N ASP A 3 10.09 -6.10 14.12
CA ASP A 3 8.69 -6.43 13.79
C ASP A 3 8.24 -5.58 12.58
N ILE A 4 8.34 -6.18 11.38
CA ILE A 4 8.01 -5.51 10.11
C ILE A 4 6.54 -5.09 10.07
N ARG A 5 5.64 -5.90 10.62
CA ARG A 5 4.21 -5.56 10.69
C ARG A 5 4.01 -4.28 11.49
N SER A 6 4.60 -4.19 12.67
CA SER A 6 4.49 -3.00 13.51
C SER A 6 5.08 -1.76 12.83
N ASP A 7 6.23 -1.88 12.17
CA ASP A 7 6.85 -0.77 11.41
C ASP A 7 5.93 -0.29 10.27
N VAL A 8 5.32 -1.21 9.52
CA VAL A 8 4.38 -0.90 8.43
C VAL A 8 3.12 -0.22 8.97
N LEU A 9 2.52 -0.74 10.04
CA LEU A 9 1.32 -0.17 10.65
C LEU A 9 1.57 1.24 11.20
N GLN A 10 2.75 1.49 11.77
CA GLN A 10 3.16 2.82 12.20
C GLN A 10 3.32 3.78 11.01
N LEU A 11 3.94 3.33 9.92
CA LEU A 11 4.03 4.15 8.69
C LEU A 11 2.64 4.53 8.17
N ILE A 12 1.70 3.59 8.13
CA ILE A 12 0.33 3.85 7.67
C ILE A 12 -0.34 4.92 8.54
N ALA A 13 -0.24 4.80 9.88
CA ALA A 13 -0.79 5.81 10.79
C ALA A 13 -0.18 7.21 10.59
N LEU A 14 1.12 7.28 10.27
CA LEU A 14 1.78 8.55 9.92
C LEU A 14 1.30 9.11 8.58
N LEU A 15 1.10 8.26 7.57
CA LEU A 15 0.58 8.67 6.25
C LEU A 15 -0.89 9.11 6.32
N GLU A 16 -1.70 8.52 7.20
CA GLU A 16 -3.08 8.93 7.44
C GLU A 16 -3.16 10.30 8.14
N SER A 17 -2.32 10.51 9.15
CA SER A 17 -2.39 11.71 10.00
C SER A 17 -1.62 12.91 9.45
N ARG A 18 -0.46 12.68 8.82
CA ARG A 18 0.48 13.73 8.40
C ARG A 18 1.19 13.38 7.09
N PRO A 19 0.45 13.10 6.00
CA PRO A 19 1.05 12.64 4.73
C PRO A 19 2.12 13.60 4.19
N SER A 20 1.86 14.91 4.25
CA SER A 20 2.79 15.92 3.75
C SER A 20 4.09 16.01 4.56
N MET A 21 4.06 15.69 5.85
CA MET A 21 5.25 15.66 6.70
C MET A 21 6.13 14.46 6.34
N VAL A 22 5.52 13.31 6.08
CA VAL A 22 6.23 12.07 5.71
C VAL A 22 6.83 12.18 4.31
N MET A 23 6.08 12.77 3.37
CA MET A 23 6.44 12.77 1.95
C MET A 23 7.06 14.08 1.45
N GLY A 24 7.09 15.13 2.29
CA GLY A 24 7.60 16.46 1.93
C GLY A 24 6.72 17.25 0.94
N VAL A 25 5.59 16.68 0.51
CA VAL A 25 4.64 17.27 -0.45
C VAL A 25 3.22 16.86 -0.08
N SER A 26 2.21 17.63 -0.45
CA SER A 26 0.82 17.17 -0.38
C SER A 26 0.61 16.06 -1.42
N PRO A 27 0.49 14.78 -1.03
CA PRO A 27 0.51 13.72 -2.01
C PRO A 27 -0.86 13.53 -2.65
N ASN A 28 -0.85 13.27 -3.96
CA ASN A 28 -1.98 12.66 -4.63
C ASN A 28 -1.90 11.12 -4.52
N PHE A 29 -2.90 10.40 -5.00
CA PHE A 29 -2.95 8.94 -5.03
C PHE A 29 -1.68 8.33 -5.62
N GLN A 30 -1.24 8.82 -6.79
CA GLN A 30 -0.10 8.25 -7.50
C GLN A 30 1.20 8.44 -6.71
N THR A 31 1.42 9.63 -6.13
CA THR A 31 2.60 9.90 -5.30
C THR A 31 2.62 8.99 -4.07
N MET A 32 1.48 8.81 -3.41
CA MET A 32 1.38 7.94 -2.22
C MET A 32 1.58 6.46 -2.57
N ALA A 33 1.01 6.01 -3.70
CA ALA A 33 1.19 4.65 -4.19
C ALA A 33 2.66 4.34 -4.48
N MET A 34 3.35 5.22 -5.21
CA MET A 34 4.79 5.07 -5.48
C MET A 34 5.63 5.02 -4.20
N TYR A 35 5.29 5.84 -3.20
CA TYR A 35 5.98 5.83 -1.92
C TYR A 35 5.82 4.48 -1.20
N ILE A 36 4.60 3.94 -1.16
CA ILE A 36 4.32 2.63 -0.54
C ILE A 36 5.05 1.51 -1.27
N GLU A 37 5.02 1.48 -2.60
CA GLU A 37 5.74 0.47 -3.39
C GLU A 37 7.26 0.55 -3.17
N GLY A 38 7.81 1.76 -3.09
CA GLY A 38 9.22 1.99 -2.77
C GLY A 38 9.58 1.52 -1.36
N TYR A 39 8.72 1.80 -0.37
CA TYR A 39 8.91 1.34 1.01
C TYR A 39 8.88 -0.19 1.11
N LEU A 40 7.89 -0.84 0.49
CA LEU A 40 7.80 -2.30 0.42
C LEU A 40 9.02 -2.90 -0.28
N SER A 41 9.48 -2.31 -1.38
CA SER A 41 10.70 -2.73 -2.08
C SER A 41 11.93 -2.65 -1.18
N GLY A 42 12.06 -1.58 -0.39
CA GLY A 42 13.15 -1.41 0.57
C GLY A 42 13.15 -2.50 1.66
N ILE A 43 11.99 -2.81 2.24
CA ILE A 43 11.84 -3.93 3.18
C ILE A 43 12.21 -5.25 2.50
N ASN A 44 11.77 -5.42 1.26
CA ASN A 44 12.01 -6.64 0.49
C ASN A 44 13.51 -6.93 0.31
N LEU A 45 14.30 -5.89 0.03
CA LEU A 45 15.76 -5.96 -0.10
C LEU A 45 16.46 -6.17 1.24
N ALA A 46 15.97 -5.56 2.32
CA ALA A 46 16.66 -5.53 3.60
C ALA A 46 16.37 -6.75 4.49
N SER A 47 15.23 -7.44 4.30
CA SER A 47 14.76 -8.39 5.33
C SER A 47 14.03 -9.61 4.77
N ASN A 48 13.01 -9.44 3.93
CA ASN A 48 12.16 -10.55 3.50
C ASN A 48 11.77 -10.42 2.02
N PRO A 49 12.27 -11.31 1.14
CA PRO A 49 12.18 -11.14 -0.32
C PRO A 49 10.79 -11.33 -0.92
N ASN A 50 9.78 -11.69 -0.12
CA ASN A 50 8.43 -11.98 -0.59
C ASN A 50 7.38 -10.94 -0.19
N ILE A 51 7.76 -9.90 0.57
CA ILE A 51 6.81 -8.89 1.06
C ILE A 51 6.28 -8.03 -0.09
N PHE A 52 7.15 -7.55 -0.98
CA PHE A 52 6.71 -6.71 -2.10
C PHE A 52 6.01 -7.53 -3.20
N PRO A 53 6.54 -8.68 -3.65
CA PRO A 53 5.85 -9.53 -4.61
C PRO A 53 4.53 -10.13 -4.08
N GLY A 54 4.36 -10.20 -2.75
CA GLY A 54 3.20 -10.85 -2.11
C GLY A 54 1.91 -10.04 -2.12
N ILE A 55 1.96 -8.71 -2.29
CA ILE A 55 0.76 -7.86 -2.22
C ILE A 55 -0.19 -8.07 -3.41
N ASP A 56 0.35 -8.27 -4.61
CA ASP A 56 -0.44 -8.51 -5.82
C ASP A 56 -1.25 -9.81 -5.73
N PRO A 57 -0.63 -10.99 -5.48
CA PRO A 57 -1.36 -12.23 -5.30
C PRO A 57 -2.40 -12.17 -4.18
N TRP A 58 -2.03 -11.58 -3.03
CA TRP A 58 -2.95 -11.42 -1.90
C TRP A 58 -4.17 -10.59 -2.28
N PHE A 59 -3.96 -9.42 -2.90
CA PHE A 59 -5.05 -8.54 -3.29
C PHE A 59 -5.98 -9.23 -4.30
N GLN A 60 -5.39 -9.92 -5.27
CA GLN A 60 -6.11 -10.64 -6.32
C GLN A 60 -6.97 -11.77 -5.77
N GLU A 61 -6.44 -12.56 -4.83
CA GLU A 61 -7.17 -13.60 -4.12
C GLU A 61 -8.29 -13.02 -3.27
N LYS A 62 -7.98 -12.01 -2.43
CA LYS A 62 -8.94 -11.38 -1.52
C LYS A 62 -10.14 -10.77 -2.22
N ASN A 63 -9.92 -10.14 -3.39
CA ASN A 63 -10.96 -9.43 -4.13
C ASN A 63 -11.53 -10.23 -5.31
N ASN A 64 -11.06 -11.47 -5.53
CA ASN A 64 -11.43 -12.31 -6.68
C ASN A 64 -11.29 -11.56 -8.02
N VAL A 65 -10.14 -10.91 -8.24
CA VAL A 65 -9.86 -10.12 -9.45
C VAL A 65 -8.81 -10.75 -10.36
N ASN A 66 -8.73 -10.25 -11.60
CA ASN A 66 -7.82 -10.75 -12.63
C ASN A 66 -6.34 -10.62 -12.21
N LYS A 67 -5.55 -11.68 -12.45
CA LYS A 67 -4.13 -11.79 -12.09
C LYS A 67 -3.15 -11.03 -13.00
N SER A 68 -3.61 -10.51 -14.14
CA SER A 68 -2.77 -9.83 -15.15
C SER A 68 -2.50 -8.35 -14.87
N ARG A 69 -3.02 -7.79 -13.77
CA ARG A 69 -2.90 -6.37 -13.42
C ARG A 69 -2.51 -6.23 -11.94
N SER A 70 -1.78 -5.16 -11.64
CA SER A 70 -1.36 -4.84 -10.27
C SER A 70 -2.55 -4.43 -9.39
N TRP A 71 -2.39 -4.60 -8.09
CA TRP A 71 -3.32 -4.19 -7.05
C TRP A 71 -3.69 -2.69 -7.17
N LEU A 72 -2.72 -1.82 -7.48
CA LEU A 72 -2.96 -0.38 -7.72
C LEU A 72 -3.90 -0.13 -8.90
N TRP A 73 -3.72 -0.86 -10.00
CA TRP A 73 -4.59 -0.74 -11.17
C TRP A 73 -6.03 -1.12 -10.80
N HIS A 74 -6.20 -2.20 -10.02
CA HIS A 74 -7.52 -2.64 -9.56
C HIS A 74 -8.17 -1.61 -8.63
N ILE A 75 -7.43 -1.04 -7.68
CA ILE A 75 -7.93 0.05 -6.81
C ILE A 75 -8.50 1.18 -7.67
N GLN A 76 -7.75 1.68 -8.64
CA GLN A 76 -8.21 2.78 -9.51
C GLN A 76 -9.41 2.36 -10.38
N LYS A 77 -9.38 1.14 -10.94
CA LYS A 77 -10.42 0.65 -11.84
C LYS A 77 -11.75 0.44 -11.12
N GLN A 78 -11.73 -0.17 -9.94
CA GLN A 78 -12.92 -0.49 -9.14
C GLN A 78 -13.51 0.75 -8.46
N ASN A 79 -12.69 1.77 -8.22
CA ASN A 79 -13.10 3.01 -7.55
C ASN A 79 -13.15 4.19 -8.52
N LYS A 80 -13.45 3.92 -9.81
CA LYS A 80 -13.58 4.96 -10.83
C LYS A 80 -14.65 5.97 -10.43
N GLY A 81 -14.29 7.25 -10.39
CA GLY A 81 -15.18 8.35 -10.02
C GLY A 81 -15.02 8.83 -8.57
N LYS A 82 -14.25 8.12 -7.74
CA LYS A 82 -13.85 8.63 -6.41
C LYS A 82 -12.81 9.74 -6.55
N SER A 83 -12.83 10.67 -5.60
CA SER A 83 -11.84 11.72 -5.47
C SER A 83 -10.45 11.17 -5.12
N ASP A 84 -9.42 11.99 -5.33
CA ASP A 84 -8.05 11.63 -4.97
C ASP A 84 -7.91 11.29 -3.47
N GLU A 85 -8.57 12.05 -2.61
CA GLU A 85 -8.57 11.80 -1.16
C GLU A 85 -9.18 10.43 -0.81
N GLU A 86 -10.30 10.08 -1.43
CA GLU A 86 -10.93 8.77 -1.22
C GLU A 86 -10.05 7.63 -1.75
N LEU A 87 -9.41 7.81 -2.90
CA LEU A 87 -8.48 6.82 -3.44
C LEU A 87 -7.26 6.63 -2.52
N ARG A 88 -6.73 7.69 -1.91
CA ARG A 88 -5.65 7.60 -0.91
C ARG A 88 -6.11 6.86 0.34
N LYS A 89 -7.33 7.07 0.83
CA LYS A 89 -7.87 6.32 1.98
C LYS A 89 -7.98 4.83 1.65
N ILE A 90 -8.47 4.48 0.46
CA ILE A 90 -8.59 3.08 0.01
C ILE A 90 -7.22 2.43 -0.14
N LEU A 91 -6.23 3.17 -0.67
CA LEU A 91 -4.85 2.72 -0.78
C LEU A 91 -4.27 2.36 0.59
N LEU A 92 -4.38 3.28 1.56
CA LEU A 92 -3.85 3.08 2.92
C LEU A 92 -4.58 1.95 3.65
N GLN A 93 -5.90 1.85 3.50
CA GLN A 93 -6.69 0.76 4.06
C GLN A 93 -6.30 -0.59 3.45
N THR A 94 -6.13 -0.66 2.13
CA THR A 94 -5.66 -1.88 1.45
C THR A 94 -4.28 -2.29 1.95
N PHE A 95 -3.37 -1.32 2.12
CA PHE A 95 -2.03 -1.59 2.63
C PHE A 95 -2.05 -2.06 4.10
N ARG A 96 -2.94 -1.50 4.92
CA ARG A 96 -3.16 -1.92 6.31
C ARG A 96 -3.64 -3.36 6.38
N GLU A 97 -4.64 -3.72 5.59
CA GLU A 97 -5.16 -5.09 5.55
C GLU A 97 -4.10 -6.09 5.12
N TYR A 98 -3.27 -5.74 4.12
CA TYR A 98 -2.14 -6.58 3.73
C TYR A 98 -1.17 -6.81 4.90
N ALA A 99 -0.81 -5.72 5.59
CA ALA A 99 0.09 -5.80 6.74
C ALA A 99 -0.48 -6.66 7.86
N GLU A 100 -1.78 -6.57 8.13
CA GLU A 100 -2.42 -7.31 9.22
C GLU A 100 -2.55 -8.81 8.93
N GLU A 101 -2.72 -9.19 7.66
CA GLU A 101 -2.95 -10.57 7.24
C GLU A 101 -1.68 -11.32 6.84
N LYS A 102 -0.63 -10.62 6.39
CA LYS A 102 0.53 -11.25 5.72
C LYS A 102 1.89 -10.91 6.32
N LEU A 103 2.01 -9.87 7.14
CA LEU A 103 3.27 -9.44 7.77
C LEU A 103 3.29 -9.78 9.26
#